data_AF-A0A6J1VUZ0-F1
#
_entry.id   AF-A0A6J1VUZ0-F1
#
_cell.length_a   1.000
_cell.length_b   1.000
_cell.length_c   1.000
_cell.angle_alpha   90.00
_cell.angle_beta   90.00
_cell.angle_gamma   90.00
#
_symmetry.space_group_name_H-M   'P 1'
#
loop_
_entity.id
_entity.type
_entity.pdbx_description
1 polymer ?
#
loop_
_entity_poly.entity_id
_entity_poly.type
_entity_poly.pdbx_seq_one_letter_code
_entity_poly.pdbx_strand_id
1 'polypeptide(L)'
;MALEEDTVEIPALGRPFQLGTLYDCRKDALIAGLTLWDCNSLQKDLTIKPQPKTATEIIASDSIDDKASALDVSGPIKTSFLGGLIDVRGSAEYLHDTKKSKQQARVTVQYKTTTKYEQLTMSHLGRQNVSYPEVFEHGTATHVVTAILYGAQAFFVFDQEVSSTETVKDIEGSLHATLRKEISIGGDVKVRLTEEEKENALKFRCKFHGDFSLQKNPVTFQDAIKVYETLPKILREDGGQ
;
A
#
# COMPACT_ATOMS: atom_id res chain seq x y z
N MET A 1 -21.25 -17.14 17.21
CA MET A 1 -19.81 -16.93 17.03
C MET A 1 -19.59 -16.96 15.54
N ALA A 2 -19.10 -15.88 14.93
CA ALA A 2 -18.60 -15.97 13.56
C ALA A 2 -17.43 -16.97 13.59
N LEU A 3 -17.43 -17.94 12.70
CA LEU A 3 -16.29 -18.85 12.54
C LEU A 3 -15.13 -18.04 11.97
N GLU A 4 -13.87 -18.46 12.16
CA GLU A 4 -12.72 -17.81 11.49
C GLU A 4 -12.91 -17.75 9.95
N GLU A 5 -13.75 -18.62 9.39
CA GLU A 5 -14.14 -18.63 7.96
C GLU A 5 -15.09 -17.49 7.53
N ASP A 6 -15.69 -16.71 8.44
CA ASP A 6 -16.66 -15.65 8.14
C ASP A 6 -16.05 -14.23 8.08
N THR A 7 -14.76 -14.08 8.39
CA THR A 7 -14.08 -12.77 8.38
C THR A 7 -13.30 -12.59 7.08
N VAL A 8 -13.50 -11.45 6.41
CA VAL A 8 -12.82 -11.13 5.15
C VAL A 8 -11.78 -10.05 5.41
N GLU A 9 -10.52 -10.33 5.05
CA GLU A 9 -9.44 -9.36 5.04
C GLU A 9 -9.24 -8.81 3.63
N ILE A 10 -9.20 -7.48 3.49
CA ILE A 10 -9.02 -6.81 2.20
C ILE A 10 -8.06 -5.61 2.33
N PRO A 11 -7.24 -5.33 1.31
CA PRO A 11 -6.41 -4.14 1.32
C PRO A 11 -7.27 -2.86 1.14
N ALA A 12 -6.89 -1.80 1.85
CA ALA A 12 -7.61 -0.52 1.81
C ALA A 12 -7.49 0.17 0.44
N LEU A 13 -6.33 0.07 -0.21
CA LEU A 13 -6.03 0.64 -1.53
C LEU A 13 -6.28 2.16 -1.63
N GLY A 14 -6.01 2.89 -0.55
CA GLY A 14 -6.24 4.34 -0.46
C GLY A 14 -7.71 4.74 -0.29
N ARG A 15 -8.64 3.78 -0.16
CA ARG A 15 -10.04 4.04 0.20
C ARG A 15 -10.16 4.40 1.69
N PRO A 16 -11.06 5.31 2.08
CA PRO A 16 -11.14 5.83 3.44
C PRO A 16 -11.89 4.88 4.39
N PHE A 17 -11.27 3.75 4.75
CA PHE A 17 -11.82 2.82 5.74
C PHE A 17 -11.86 3.46 7.13
N GLN A 18 -12.96 3.25 7.85
CA GLN A 18 -13.10 3.58 9.26
C GLN A 18 -13.77 2.41 9.99
N LEU A 19 -13.41 2.18 11.25
CA LEU A 19 -14.10 1.20 12.09
C LEU A 19 -15.61 1.46 12.07
N GLY A 20 -16.40 0.40 12.09
CA GLY A 20 -17.87 0.47 12.04
C GLY A 20 -18.47 0.86 10.69
N THR A 21 -17.66 1.20 9.68
CA THR A 21 -18.17 1.47 8.33
C THR A 21 -18.75 0.21 7.73
N LEU A 22 -19.89 0.35 7.07
CA LEU A 22 -20.55 -0.74 6.37
C LEU A 22 -19.92 -1.00 5.00
N TYR A 23 -19.88 -2.25 4.58
CA TYR A 23 -19.26 -2.68 3.32
C TYR A 23 -20.16 -3.62 2.53
N ASP A 24 -20.25 -3.42 1.22
CA ASP A 24 -20.94 -4.32 0.28
C ASP A 24 -19.91 -5.09 -0.56
N CYS A 25 -19.63 -6.34 -0.19
CA CYS A 25 -18.71 -7.22 -0.93
C CYS A 25 -19.21 -7.57 -2.34
N ARG A 26 -20.49 -7.35 -2.66
CA ARG A 26 -21.02 -7.58 -4.02
C ARG A 26 -20.56 -6.50 -5.00
N LYS A 27 -20.21 -5.32 -4.48
CA LYS A 27 -19.81 -4.13 -5.26
C LYS A 27 -18.42 -3.61 -4.89
N ASP A 28 -17.78 -4.24 -3.91
CA ASP A 28 -16.54 -3.80 -3.28
C ASP A 28 -16.53 -2.32 -2.86
N ALA A 29 -17.64 -1.89 -2.24
CA ALA A 29 -17.91 -0.50 -1.92
C ALA A 29 -18.13 -0.27 -0.42
N LEU A 30 -17.52 0.82 0.09
CA LEU A 30 -17.83 1.39 1.40
C LEU A 30 -19.16 2.13 1.33
N ILE A 31 -20.01 1.93 2.33
CA ILE A 31 -21.30 2.61 2.46
C ILE A 31 -21.12 3.76 3.46
N ALA A 32 -20.91 4.96 2.92
CA ALA A 32 -20.75 6.17 3.72
C ALA A 32 -22.10 6.64 4.30
N GLY A 33 -22.05 7.25 5.49
CA GLY A 33 -23.20 7.93 6.10
C GLY A 33 -24.19 7.00 6.83
N LEU A 34 -23.97 5.69 6.82
CA LEU A 34 -24.75 4.72 7.61
C LEU A 34 -23.81 3.95 8.54
N THR A 35 -24.16 3.90 9.83
CA THR A 35 -23.40 3.19 10.86
C THR A 35 -24.35 2.40 11.75
N LEU A 36 -23.86 1.28 12.31
CA LEU A 36 -24.61 0.47 13.27
C LEU A 36 -24.59 1.07 14.69
N TRP A 37 -23.59 1.90 14.96
CA TRP A 37 -23.38 2.56 16.25
C TRP A 37 -23.40 4.07 16.08
N ASP A 38 -23.79 4.77 17.14
CA ASP A 38 -23.51 6.20 17.23
C ASP A 38 -22.00 6.44 17.34
N CYS A 39 -21.54 7.59 16.82
CA CYS A 39 -20.11 7.90 16.75
C CYS A 39 -19.43 7.89 18.11
N ASN A 40 -20.14 8.27 19.18
CA ASN A 40 -19.56 8.32 20.52
C ASN A 40 -19.34 6.93 21.10
N SER A 41 -20.26 6.00 20.83
CA SER A 41 -20.12 4.60 21.25
C SER A 41 -19.01 3.89 20.48
N LEU A 42 -18.86 4.18 19.19
CA LEU A 42 -17.87 3.54 18.32
C LEU A 42 -16.40 3.88 18.67
N GLN A 43 -16.18 5.03 19.31
CA GLN A 43 -14.85 5.47 19.74
C GLN A 43 -14.47 4.99 21.15
N LYS A 44 -15.42 4.43 21.91
CA LYS A 44 -15.16 3.92 23.26
C LYS A 44 -14.64 2.50 23.18
N ASP A 45 -13.97 2.04 24.24
CA ASP A 45 -13.61 0.62 24.42
C ASP A 45 -12.93 -0.06 23.21
N LEU A 46 -12.18 0.69 22.40
CA LEU A 46 -11.39 0.14 21.30
C LEU A 46 -10.18 -0.60 21.83
N THR A 47 -9.85 -1.73 21.20
CA THR A 47 -8.55 -2.38 21.43
C THR A 47 -7.55 -1.82 20.44
N ILE A 48 -6.52 -1.12 20.94
CA ILE A 48 -5.43 -0.57 20.14
C ILE A 48 -4.14 -1.30 20.51
N LYS A 49 -3.45 -1.85 19.51
CA LYS A 49 -2.18 -2.55 19.68
C LYS A 49 -1.12 -1.97 18.74
N PRO A 50 0.02 -1.48 19.24
CA PRO A 50 1.15 -1.13 18.40
C PRO A 50 1.61 -2.36 17.58
N GLN A 51 1.73 -2.20 16.27
CA GLN A 51 2.26 -3.22 15.35
C GLN A 51 3.24 -2.60 14.34
N PRO A 52 4.35 -2.00 14.81
CA PRO A 52 5.35 -1.43 13.92
C PRO A 52 6.09 -2.53 13.17
N LYS A 53 5.97 -2.57 11.85
CA LYS A 53 6.75 -3.44 10.97
C LYS A 53 7.11 -2.67 9.72
N THR A 54 8.37 -2.69 9.31
CA THR A 54 8.82 -2.09 8.05
C THR A 54 9.47 -3.16 7.19
N ALA A 55 9.14 -3.17 5.90
CA ALA A 55 9.69 -4.05 4.90
C ALA A 55 10.00 -3.26 3.63
N THR A 56 11.00 -3.71 2.90
CA THR A 56 11.40 -3.12 1.61
C THR A 56 11.63 -4.23 0.61
N GLU A 57 11.09 -4.06 -0.59
CA GLU A 57 11.24 -5.00 -1.70
C GLU A 57 11.70 -4.25 -2.96
N ILE A 58 12.49 -4.93 -3.80
CA ILE A 58 12.88 -4.43 -5.12
C ILE A 58 12.24 -5.35 -6.17
N ILE A 59 11.45 -4.76 -7.05
CA ILE A 59 10.61 -5.46 -8.02
C ILE A 59 11.10 -5.09 -9.42
N ALA A 60 11.63 -6.07 -10.16
CA ALA A 60 12.02 -5.94 -11.57
C ALA A 60 10.97 -6.58 -12.49
N SER A 61 9.70 -6.25 -12.24
CA SER A 61 8.56 -6.69 -13.04
C SER A 61 7.49 -5.60 -13.07
N ASP A 62 6.70 -5.59 -14.15
CA ASP A 62 5.58 -4.66 -14.35
C ASP A 62 4.24 -5.39 -14.53
N SER A 63 4.22 -6.71 -14.34
CA SER A 63 3.00 -7.50 -14.52
C SER A 63 1.94 -7.09 -13.50
N ILE A 64 0.66 -7.15 -13.90
CA ILE A 64 -0.43 -6.84 -12.97
C ILE A 64 -0.46 -7.83 -11.79
N ASP A 65 0.00 -9.06 -12.00
CA ASP A 65 0.07 -10.08 -10.96
C ASP A 65 1.09 -9.72 -9.87
N ASP A 66 2.27 -9.26 -10.28
CA ASP A 66 3.32 -8.84 -9.34
C ASP A 66 2.94 -7.55 -8.62
N LYS A 67 2.32 -6.59 -9.31
CA LYS A 67 1.83 -5.36 -8.67
C LYS A 67 0.71 -5.61 -7.67
N ALA A 68 -0.24 -6.47 -8.04
CA ALA A 68 -1.31 -6.88 -7.15
C ALA A 68 -0.73 -7.58 -5.92
N SER A 69 0.22 -8.50 -6.11
CA SER A 69 0.88 -9.21 -5.01
C SER A 69 1.63 -8.26 -4.07
N ALA A 70 2.35 -7.26 -4.60
CA ALA A 70 3.04 -6.25 -3.78
C ALA A 70 2.10 -5.46 -2.87
N LEU A 71 0.85 -5.25 -3.29
CA LEU A 71 -0.20 -4.55 -2.54
C LEU A 71 -1.12 -5.50 -1.74
N ASP A 72 -0.76 -6.78 -1.62
CA ASP A 72 -1.59 -7.85 -1.02
C ASP A 72 -2.98 -7.99 -1.68
N VAL A 73 -3.09 -7.62 -2.96
CA VAL A 73 -4.32 -7.72 -3.75
C VAL A 73 -4.40 -9.11 -4.39
N SER A 74 -5.42 -9.88 -4.02
CA SER A 74 -5.64 -11.22 -4.55
C SER A 74 -7.13 -11.52 -4.75
N GLY A 75 -7.41 -12.64 -5.44
CA GLY A 75 -8.76 -13.21 -5.55
C GLY A 75 -9.84 -12.21 -5.98
N PRO A 76 -10.99 -12.14 -5.27
CA PRO A 76 -12.12 -11.28 -5.62
C PRO A 76 -11.75 -9.79 -5.75
N ILE A 77 -10.92 -9.26 -4.84
CA ILE A 77 -10.53 -7.84 -4.87
C ILE A 77 -9.74 -7.52 -6.13
N LYS A 78 -8.85 -8.42 -6.57
CA LYS A 78 -8.13 -8.26 -7.84
C LYS A 78 -9.09 -8.24 -9.02
N THR A 79 -10.09 -9.13 -9.03
CA THR A 79 -11.14 -9.15 -10.06
C THR A 79 -11.93 -7.85 -10.09
N SER A 80 -12.32 -7.33 -8.93
CA SER A 80 -13.06 -6.07 -8.82
C SER A 80 -12.26 -4.86 -9.24
N PHE A 81 -10.95 -4.82 -8.94
CA PHE A 81 -10.05 -3.81 -9.48
C PHE A 81 -9.99 -3.87 -11.02
N LEU A 82 -9.76 -5.07 -11.59
CA LEU A 82 -9.72 -5.26 -13.05
C LEU A 82 -11.06 -4.94 -13.73
N GLY A 83 -12.17 -5.16 -13.03
CA GLY A 83 -13.52 -4.82 -13.47
C GLY A 83 -13.89 -3.34 -13.29
N GLY A 84 -13.00 -2.51 -12.72
CA GLY A 84 -13.24 -1.08 -12.51
C GLY A 84 -14.22 -0.76 -11.38
N LEU A 85 -14.46 -1.70 -10.46
CA LEU A 85 -15.34 -1.49 -9.30
C LEU A 85 -14.62 -0.77 -8.15
N ILE A 86 -13.28 -0.82 -8.13
CA ILE A 86 -12.45 -0.23 -7.09
C ILE A 86 -11.64 0.94 -7.68
N ASP A 87 -11.90 2.13 -7.16
CA ASP A 87 -11.04 3.32 -7.33
C ASP A 87 -9.89 3.24 -6.32
N VAL A 88 -8.65 3.26 -6.82
CA VAL A 88 -7.44 3.18 -5.99
C VAL A 88 -6.84 4.57 -5.81
N ARG A 89 -6.16 4.80 -4.68
CA ARG A 89 -5.54 6.11 -4.37
C ARG A 89 -4.20 5.92 -3.66
N GLY A 90 -3.43 7.01 -3.57
CA GLY A 90 -2.18 7.03 -2.84
C GLY A 90 -1.15 6.07 -3.44
N SER A 91 -0.57 5.21 -2.62
CA SER A 91 0.38 4.19 -3.07
C SER A 91 -0.21 3.18 -4.06
N ALA A 92 -1.52 2.89 -3.96
CA ALA A 92 -2.18 1.90 -4.81
C ALA A 92 -2.37 2.35 -6.27
N GLU A 93 -2.18 3.64 -6.58
CA GLU A 93 -2.10 4.17 -7.95
C GLU A 93 -0.98 3.51 -8.78
N TYR A 94 -0.01 2.90 -8.11
CA TYR A 94 0.99 2.04 -8.73
C TYR A 94 0.38 0.93 -9.62
N LEU A 95 -0.82 0.42 -9.30
CA LEU A 95 -1.51 -0.58 -10.11
C LEU A 95 -1.83 -0.08 -11.53
N HIS A 96 -2.09 1.22 -11.69
CA HIS A 96 -2.37 1.85 -12.98
C HIS A 96 -1.11 2.24 -13.75
N ASP A 97 0.05 2.32 -13.08
CA ASP A 97 1.31 2.73 -13.70
C ASP A 97 1.94 1.57 -14.47
N THR A 98 1.78 1.52 -15.78
CA THR A 98 2.33 0.45 -16.64
C THR A 98 3.44 0.96 -17.56
N LYS A 99 4.33 0.06 -17.95
CA LYS A 99 5.37 0.33 -18.96
C LYS A 99 4.71 0.79 -20.25
N LYS A 100 5.30 1.81 -20.86
CA LYS A 100 4.83 2.40 -22.13
C LYS A 100 5.34 1.66 -23.36
N SER A 101 6.46 0.94 -23.23
CA SER A 101 7.06 0.19 -24.34
C SER A 101 7.84 -1.02 -23.85
N LYS A 102 8.14 -1.95 -24.77
CA LYS A 102 9.01 -3.11 -24.50
C LYS A 102 10.50 -2.73 -24.36
N GLN A 103 10.87 -1.52 -24.79
CA GLN A 103 12.23 -0.98 -24.69
C GLN A 103 12.37 -0.10 -23.44
N GLN A 104 11.53 -0.30 -22.43
CA GLN A 104 11.60 0.40 -21.15
C GLN A 104 12.08 -0.56 -20.07
N ALA A 105 13.23 -0.24 -19.49
CA ALA A 105 13.70 -0.85 -18.26
C ALA A 105 12.96 -0.23 -17.07
N ARG A 106 12.47 -1.08 -16.16
CA ARG A 106 11.78 -0.64 -14.95
C ARG A 106 12.24 -1.44 -13.75
N VAL A 107 12.60 -0.74 -12.69
CA VAL A 107 12.80 -1.33 -11.37
C VAL A 107 12.03 -0.49 -10.36
N THR A 108 11.25 -1.14 -9.51
CA THR A 108 10.45 -0.46 -8.48
C THR A 108 10.99 -0.81 -7.10
N VAL A 109 11.19 0.19 -6.25
CA VAL A 109 11.41 -0.02 -4.81
C VAL A 109 10.08 0.17 -4.09
N GLN A 110 9.64 -0.85 -3.37
CA GLN A 110 8.52 -0.76 -2.45
C GLN A 110 9.05 -0.52 -1.03
N TYR A 111 8.53 0.49 -0.37
CA TYR A 111 8.59 0.67 1.07
C TYR A 111 7.22 0.38 1.65
N LYS A 112 7.13 -0.50 2.64
CA LYS A 112 5.88 -0.89 3.30
C LYS A 112 6.05 -0.82 4.81
N THR A 113 5.18 -0.07 5.48
CA THR A 113 5.18 -0.01 6.94
C THR A 113 3.78 -0.22 7.51
N THR A 114 3.71 -0.82 8.70
CA THR A 114 2.52 -0.87 9.54
C THR A 114 2.83 -0.15 10.85
N THR A 115 1.81 0.42 11.50
CA THR A 115 1.97 1.22 12.72
C THR A 115 1.20 0.65 13.89
N LYS A 116 -0.12 0.52 13.76
CA LYS A 116 -1.03 0.06 14.81
C LYS A 116 -2.18 -0.75 14.25
N TYR A 117 -2.72 -1.59 15.09
CA TYR A 117 -3.94 -2.35 14.84
C TYR A 117 -5.03 -1.85 15.78
N GLU A 118 -6.17 -1.46 15.23
CA GLU A 118 -7.35 -1.03 15.99
C GLU A 118 -8.52 -1.97 15.72
N GLN A 119 -9.27 -2.33 16.75
CA GLN A 119 -10.36 -3.30 16.65
C GLN A 119 -11.53 -2.96 17.59
N LEU A 120 -12.76 -3.18 17.09
CA LEU A 120 -13.98 -3.16 17.87
C LEU A 120 -14.01 -4.33 18.87
N THR A 121 -14.38 -4.03 20.12
CA THR A 121 -14.53 -5.04 21.18
C THR A 121 -15.95 -5.62 21.26
N MET A 122 -16.13 -6.66 22.08
CA MET A 122 -17.47 -7.20 22.39
C MET A 122 -18.42 -6.17 23.01
N SER A 123 -17.90 -5.09 23.61
CA SER A 123 -18.71 -3.95 24.04
C SER A 123 -19.46 -3.29 22.88
N HIS A 124 -18.98 -3.42 21.64
CA HIS A 124 -19.68 -2.97 20.43
C HIS A 124 -20.52 -4.07 19.79
N LEU A 125 -19.92 -5.27 19.67
CA LEU A 125 -20.47 -6.36 18.87
C LEU A 125 -21.60 -7.14 19.59
N GLY A 126 -21.83 -6.88 20.88
CA GLY A 126 -22.99 -7.41 21.59
C GLY A 126 -24.30 -6.89 21.00
N ARG A 127 -25.28 -7.77 20.79
CA ARG A 127 -26.58 -7.42 20.16
C ARG A 127 -27.28 -6.25 20.84
N GLN A 128 -27.18 -6.16 22.16
CA GLN A 128 -27.76 -5.08 22.97
C GLN A 128 -27.01 -3.73 22.86
N ASN A 129 -25.85 -3.70 22.21
CA ASN A 129 -24.97 -2.54 22.12
C ASN A 129 -24.95 -1.92 20.71
N VAL A 130 -25.79 -2.40 19.78
CA VAL A 130 -25.98 -1.81 18.46
C VAL A 130 -27.04 -0.70 18.56
N SER A 131 -26.67 0.53 18.22
CA SER A 131 -27.54 1.71 18.35
C SER A 131 -28.64 1.76 17.27
N TYR A 132 -28.35 1.28 16.06
CA TYR A 132 -29.23 1.35 14.90
C TYR A 132 -29.41 -0.03 14.21
N PRO A 133 -30.03 -1.01 14.88
CA PRO A 133 -30.19 -2.36 14.34
C PRO A 133 -31.04 -2.41 13.05
N GLU A 134 -31.95 -1.45 12.84
CA GLU A 134 -32.78 -1.34 11.65
C GLU A 134 -31.96 -1.17 10.34
N VAL A 135 -30.71 -0.71 10.43
CA VAL A 135 -29.83 -0.58 9.25
C VAL A 135 -29.57 -1.94 8.59
N PHE A 136 -29.66 -3.05 9.33
CA PHE A 136 -29.59 -4.39 8.75
C PHE A 136 -30.75 -4.69 7.79
N GLU A 137 -31.93 -4.12 8.02
CA GLU A 137 -33.14 -4.37 7.22
C GLU A 137 -33.05 -3.73 5.83
N HIS A 138 -32.16 -2.74 5.65
CA HIS A 138 -31.97 -2.07 4.36
C HIS A 138 -31.33 -2.98 3.29
N GLY A 139 -30.62 -4.06 3.68
CA GLY A 139 -29.99 -5.00 2.75
C GLY A 139 -28.88 -4.39 1.85
N THR A 140 -28.43 -3.18 2.16
CA THR A 140 -27.41 -2.46 1.40
C THR A 140 -26.01 -2.95 1.72
N ALA A 141 -25.74 -3.28 2.98
CA ALA A 141 -24.46 -3.79 3.46
C ALA A 141 -24.45 -5.32 3.53
N THR A 142 -23.26 -5.90 3.45
CA THR A 142 -23.02 -7.33 3.69
C THR A 142 -22.10 -7.56 4.88
N HIS A 143 -21.20 -6.60 5.15
CA HIS A 143 -20.18 -6.68 6.19
C HIS A 143 -20.06 -5.34 6.91
N VAL A 144 -19.35 -5.34 8.03
CA VAL A 144 -18.96 -4.15 8.78
C VAL A 144 -17.47 -4.23 9.11
N VAL A 145 -16.78 -3.10 9.06
CA VAL A 145 -15.35 -3.01 9.38
C VAL A 145 -15.17 -3.13 10.88
N THR A 146 -14.64 -4.27 11.34
CA THR A 146 -14.43 -4.54 12.77
C THR A 146 -13.01 -4.32 13.23
N ALA A 147 -12.05 -4.30 12.31
CA ALA A 147 -10.63 -4.08 12.58
C ALA A 147 -9.93 -3.37 11.43
N ILE A 148 -8.89 -2.60 11.74
CA ILE A 148 -8.01 -1.95 10.76
C ILE A 148 -6.56 -2.09 11.23
N LEU A 149 -5.71 -2.58 10.33
CA LEU A 149 -4.26 -2.45 10.44
C LEU A 149 -3.83 -1.19 9.68
N TYR A 150 -3.36 -0.19 10.43
CA TYR A 150 -2.86 1.06 9.88
C TYR A 150 -1.42 0.93 9.42
N GLY A 151 -1.09 1.68 8.37
CA GLY A 151 0.22 1.67 7.76
C GLY A 151 0.28 2.64 6.59
N ALA A 152 1.43 2.65 5.92
CA ALA A 152 1.67 3.44 4.73
C ALA A 152 2.60 2.68 3.79
N GLN A 153 2.44 2.91 2.49
CA GLN A 153 3.32 2.36 1.48
C GLN A 153 3.83 3.45 0.55
N ALA A 154 4.96 3.18 -0.09
CA ALA A 154 5.51 3.99 -1.17
C ALA A 154 6.17 3.12 -2.22
N PHE A 155 5.98 3.49 -3.49
CA PHE A 155 6.58 2.87 -4.66
C PHE A 155 7.41 3.92 -5.39
N PHE A 156 8.71 3.66 -5.51
CA PHE A 156 9.65 4.43 -6.31
C PHE A 156 9.89 3.68 -7.61
N VAL A 157 9.19 4.08 -8.67
CA VAL A 157 9.25 3.46 -9.98
C VAL A 157 10.36 4.12 -10.79
N PHE A 158 11.44 3.40 -11.03
CA PHE A 158 12.57 3.87 -11.83
C PHE A 158 12.44 3.39 -13.27
N ASP A 159 12.34 4.32 -14.21
CA ASP A 159 12.22 4.05 -15.64
C ASP A 159 13.40 4.60 -16.44
N GLN A 160 13.89 3.81 -17.40
CA GLN A 160 14.86 4.23 -18.41
C GLN A 160 14.46 3.68 -19.79
N GLU A 161 14.53 4.52 -20.83
CA GLU A 161 14.45 4.04 -22.21
C GLU A 161 15.75 3.37 -22.64
N VAL A 162 15.62 2.19 -23.25
CA VAL A 162 16.74 1.32 -23.61
C VAL A 162 17.09 1.48 -25.07
N SER A 163 18.37 1.68 -25.35
CA SER A 163 18.88 1.77 -26.71
C SER A 163 18.88 0.41 -27.41
N SER A 164 18.99 0.37 -28.74
CA SER A 164 18.97 -0.89 -29.50
C SER A 164 20.19 -1.81 -29.23
N THR A 165 21.23 -1.30 -28.60
CA THR A 165 22.49 -2.02 -28.32
C THR A 165 22.55 -2.63 -26.92
N GLU A 166 21.61 -2.30 -26.04
CA GLU A 166 21.54 -2.77 -24.66
C GLU A 166 20.34 -3.70 -24.48
N THR A 167 20.38 -4.59 -23.49
CA THR A 167 19.21 -5.39 -23.14
C THR A 167 18.51 -4.81 -21.92
N VAL A 168 17.17 -4.83 -21.95
CA VAL A 168 16.32 -4.40 -20.83
C VAL A 168 16.70 -5.15 -19.54
N LYS A 169 16.97 -6.45 -19.64
CA LYS A 169 17.31 -7.30 -18.50
C LYS A 169 18.64 -6.91 -17.85
N ASP A 170 19.66 -6.59 -18.64
CA ASP A 170 20.96 -6.20 -18.10
C ASP A 170 20.86 -4.84 -17.38
N ILE A 171 20.11 -3.90 -17.95
CA ILE A 171 19.86 -2.58 -17.34
C ILE A 171 19.04 -2.72 -16.04
N GLU A 172 17.97 -3.51 -16.05
CA GLU A 172 17.18 -3.79 -14.84
C GLU A 172 18.01 -4.50 -13.76
N GLY A 173 18.82 -5.49 -14.14
CA GLY A 173 19.71 -6.21 -13.24
C GLY A 173 20.78 -5.32 -12.61
N SER A 174 21.38 -4.42 -13.40
CA SER A 174 22.36 -3.45 -12.92
C SER A 174 21.76 -2.48 -11.90
N LEU A 175 20.60 -1.90 -12.19
CA LEU A 175 19.92 -1.01 -11.25
C LEU A 175 19.46 -1.74 -10.00
N HIS A 176 18.92 -2.95 -10.14
CA HIS A 176 18.51 -3.78 -9.00
C HIS A 176 19.67 -4.03 -8.03
N ALA A 177 20.85 -4.37 -8.53
CA ALA A 177 22.05 -4.56 -7.72
C ALA A 177 22.48 -3.26 -7.01
N THR A 178 22.40 -2.13 -7.72
CA THR A 178 22.74 -0.80 -7.18
C THR A 178 21.79 -0.39 -6.05
N LEU A 179 20.48 -0.53 -6.26
CA LEU A 179 19.46 -0.23 -5.24
C LEU A 179 19.62 -1.11 -4.00
N ARG A 180 19.94 -2.40 -4.17
CA ARG A 180 20.20 -3.31 -3.05
C ARG A 180 21.37 -2.83 -2.18
N LYS A 181 22.46 -2.35 -2.80
CA LYS A 181 23.64 -1.80 -2.11
C LYS A 181 23.32 -0.49 -1.39
N GLU A 182 22.59 0.41 -2.03
CA GLU A 182 22.27 1.74 -1.46
C GLU A 182 21.28 1.68 -0.30
N ILE A 183 20.28 0.81 -0.40
CA ILE A 183 19.17 0.70 0.56
C ILE A 183 19.49 -0.32 1.69
N SER A 184 20.59 -1.07 1.56
CA SER A 184 21.03 -2.08 2.54
C SER A 184 19.95 -3.12 2.88
N ILE A 185 19.27 -3.64 1.86
CA ILE A 185 18.25 -4.69 2.03
C ILE A 185 18.94 -6.03 2.33
N GLY A 186 18.54 -6.68 3.44
CA GLY A 186 19.02 -8.02 3.80
C GLY A 186 20.19 -8.08 4.79
N GLY A 187 20.50 -6.99 5.50
CA GLY A 187 21.61 -6.95 6.47
C GLY A 187 22.99 -6.73 5.84
N ASP A 188 23.03 -6.42 4.54
CA ASP A 188 24.24 -6.07 3.83
C ASP A 188 24.79 -4.72 4.33
N VAL A 189 26.09 -4.67 4.62
CA VAL A 189 26.81 -3.40 4.91
C VAL A 189 26.65 -2.48 3.70
N LYS A 190 26.36 -1.19 3.90
CA LYS A 190 26.30 -0.21 2.79
C LYS A 190 27.62 -0.25 2.00
N VAL A 191 27.59 -0.89 0.84
CA VAL A 191 28.75 -1.04 -0.04
C VAL A 191 28.86 0.22 -0.89
N ARG A 192 30.07 0.74 -1.05
CA ARG A 192 30.31 1.87 -1.95
C ARG A 192 29.98 1.46 -3.38
N LEU A 193 29.11 2.21 -4.05
CA LEU A 193 28.87 2.08 -5.48
C LEU A 193 30.12 2.42 -6.28
N THR A 194 30.34 1.69 -7.38
CA THR A 194 31.35 2.09 -8.38
C THR A 194 30.87 3.32 -9.15
N GLU A 195 31.78 4.02 -9.84
CA GLU A 195 31.39 5.16 -10.68
C GLU A 195 30.46 4.73 -11.82
N GLU A 196 30.67 3.56 -12.40
CA GLU A 196 29.79 2.98 -13.43
C GLU A 196 28.36 2.71 -12.89
N GLU A 197 28.23 2.17 -11.67
CA GLU A 197 26.92 1.94 -11.04
C GLU A 197 26.17 3.26 -10.83
N LYS A 198 26.88 4.31 -10.40
CA LYS A 198 26.30 5.64 -10.23
C LYS A 198 25.85 6.22 -11.57
N GLU A 199 26.72 6.19 -12.59
CA GLU A 199 26.41 6.71 -13.92
C GLU A 199 25.20 6.00 -14.53
N ASN A 200 25.09 4.68 -14.36
CA ASN A 200 23.94 3.92 -14.82
C ASN A 200 22.66 4.29 -14.07
N ALA A 201 22.72 4.41 -12.73
CA ALA A 201 21.55 4.81 -11.94
C ALA A 201 21.03 6.21 -12.28
N LEU A 202 21.91 7.14 -12.64
CA LEU A 202 21.54 8.51 -13.04
C LEU A 202 20.76 8.58 -14.36
N LYS A 203 20.76 7.53 -15.18
CA LYS A 203 19.97 7.45 -16.42
C LYS A 203 18.48 7.22 -16.15
N PHE A 204 18.12 6.75 -14.96
CA PHE A 204 16.73 6.48 -14.59
C PHE A 204 16.01 7.73 -14.08
N ARG A 205 14.75 7.86 -14.48
CA ARG A 205 13.81 8.81 -13.88
C ARG A 205 12.96 8.10 -12.84
N CYS A 206 12.65 8.80 -11.75
CA CYS A 206 11.78 8.27 -10.71
C CYS A 206 10.36 8.81 -10.89
N LYS A 207 9.36 7.94 -10.71
CA LYS A 207 7.97 8.30 -10.44
C LYS A 207 7.57 7.73 -9.09
N PHE A 208 6.92 8.56 -8.28
CA PHE A 208 6.56 8.22 -6.91
C PHE A 208 5.05 8.03 -6.78
N HIS A 209 4.65 6.93 -6.14
CA HIS A 209 3.29 6.67 -5.68
C HIS A 209 3.36 6.32 -4.20
N GLY A 210 2.73 7.08 -3.32
CA GLY A 210 2.86 6.81 -1.89
C GLY A 210 1.81 7.48 -1.04
N ASP A 211 1.68 6.98 0.19
CA ASP A 211 0.73 7.47 1.19
C ASP A 211 1.32 8.58 2.08
N PHE A 212 2.37 9.26 1.59
CA PHE A 212 3.16 10.24 2.34
C PHE A 212 2.94 11.64 1.77
N SER A 213 2.78 12.62 2.66
CA SER A 213 2.66 14.03 2.27
C SER A 213 4.05 14.64 2.03
N LEU A 214 4.57 14.50 0.81
CA LEU A 214 5.86 15.07 0.41
C LEU A 214 5.70 16.51 -0.08
N GLN A 215 6.62 17.40 0.29
CA GLN A 215 6.68 18.75 -0.30
C GLN A 215 6.98 18.71 -1.80
N LYS A 216 7.78 17.74 -2.24
CA LYS A 216 8.13 17.51 -3.64
C LYS A 216 8.37 16.04 -3.88
N ASN A 217 7.73 15.49 -4.91
CA ASN A 217 7.95 14.11 -5.32
C ASN A 217 9.33 13.93 -5.95
N PRO A 218 10.02 12.80 -5.66
CA PRO A 218 11.31 12.50 -6.26
C PRO A 218 11.17 12.21 -7.74
N VAL A 219 12.02 12.82 -8.56
CA VAL A 219 12.05 12.64 -10.03
C VAL A 219 13.37 12.07 -10.53
N THR A 220 14.40 12.04 -9.68
CA THR A 220 15.72 11.47 -9.96
C THR A 220 16.04 10.32 -9.01
N PHE A 221 17.03 9.50 -9.37
CA PHE A 221 17.57 8.47 -8.48
C PHE A 221 17.97 9.04 -7.11
N GLN A 222 18.71 10.14 -7.10
CA GLN A 222 19.24 10.74 -5.87
C GLN A 222 18.13 11.31 -4.99
N ASP A 223 17.11 11.93 -5.58
CA ASP A 223 15.95 12.42 -4.84
C ASP A 223 15.19 11.25 -4.20
N ALA A 224 15.03 10.14 -4.94
CA ALA A 224 14.34 8.96 -4.46
C ALA A 224 15.04 8.33 -3.25
N ILE A 225 16.37 8.17 -3.29
CA ILE A 225 17.14 7.66 -2.15
C ILE A 225 17.00 8.58 -0.93
N LYS A 226 17.09 9.91 -1.11
CA LYS A 226 16.88 10.87 -0.01
C LYS A 226 15.49 10.76 0.60
N VAL A 227 14.45 10.71 -0.24
CA VAL A 227 13.07 10.57 0.23
C VAL A 227 12.90 9.26 0.98
N TYR A 228 13.41 8.15 0.44
CA TYR A 228 13.39 6.84 1.08
C TYR A 228 13.99 6.87 2.51
N GLU A 229 15.17 7.49 2.68
CA GLU A 229 15.83 7.62 4.00
C GLU A 229 15.01 8.46 5.00
N THR A 230 14.13 9.34 4.51
CA THR A 230 13.28 10.20 5.35
C THR A 230 11.92 9.60 5.70
N LEU A 231 11.42 8.60 4.95
CA LEU A 231 10.09 8.01 5.19
C LEU A 231 9.87 7.57 6.65
N PRO A 232 10.83 6.90 7.33
CA PRO A 232 10.63 6.50 8.72
C PRO A 232 10.47 7.67 9.70
N LYS A 233 10.95 8.87 9.36
CA LYS A 233 10.81 10.08 10.18
C LYS A 233 9.45 10.73 9.96
N ILE A 234 9.02 10.86 8.70
CA ILE A 234 7.74 11.45 8.31
C ILE A 234 6.58 10.72 9.02
N LEU A 235 6.64 9.39 9.08
CA LEU A 235 5.61 8.58 9.78
C LEU A 235 5.50 8.85 11.28
N ARG A 236 6.59 9.27 11.92
CA ARG A 236 6.57 9.61 13.36
C ARG A 236 5.96 11.00 13.59
N GLU A 237 6.13 11.90 12.63
CA GLU A 237 5.63 13.28 12.72
C GLU A 237 4.13 13.36 12.35
N ASP A 238 3.66 12.55 11.39
CA ASP A 238 2.26 12.51 10.94
C ASP A 238 1.30 11.79 11.92
N GLY A 239 1.71 11.54 13.16
CA GLY A 239 0.85 10.95 14.20
C GLY A 239 0.67 9.43 14.11
N GLY A 240 1.65 8.71 13.56
CA GLY A 240 1.68 7.24 13.51
C GLY A 240 1.89 6.53 14.86
N GLN A 241 1.64 7.19 16.00
CA GLN A 241 1.65 6.61 17.35
C GLN A 241 0.26 6.62 17.98
#